data_AF-A0A382PXN4-F1
#
_entry.id   AF-A0A382PXN4-F1
#
_cell.length_a   1.000
_cell.length_b   1.000
_cell.length_c   1.000
_cell.angle_alpha   90.00
_cell.angle_beta   90.00
_cell.angle_gamma   90.00
#
_symmetry.space_group_name_H-M   'P 1'
#
loop_
_entity.id
_entity.type
_entity.pdbx_description
1 polymer ?
#
loop_
_entity_poly.entity_id
_entity_poly.type
_entity_poly.pdbx_seq_one_letter_code
_entity_poly.pdbx_strand_id
1 'polypeptide(L)' 'MKELILALFLFISTETGYNTDNLEVPQIYFLPQTELEAKYTKENSPVGSDLFAFYDLENDIIYLRDTWNIHNPWSKSVLL' A
#
# COMPACT_ATOMS: atom_id res chain seq x y z
N MET A 1 26.79 15.65 -22.69
CA MET A 1 25.54 15.71 -21.88
C MET A 1 24.91 14.33 -21.72
N LYS A 2 24.76 13.56 -22.81
CA LYS A 2 24.29 12.17 -22.75
C LYS A 2 25.20 11.28 -21.93
N GLU A 3 26.52 11.51 -21.98
CA GLU A 3 27.50 10.75 -21.21
C GLU A 3 27.35 10.97 -19.69
N LEU A 4 27.03 12.20 -19.27
CA LEU A 4 26.83 12.54 -17.86
C LEU A 4 25.58 11.86 -17.29
N ILE A 5 24.48 11.85 -18.05
CA ILE A 5 23.24 11.17 -17.65
C ILE A 5 23.48 9.65 -17.53
N LEU A 6 24.23 9.07 -18.47
CA LEU A 6 24.55 7.64 -18.45
C LEU A 6 25.45 7.26 -17.27
N ALA A 7 26.46 8.09 -16.98
CA ALA A 7 27.32 7.93 -15.82
C ALA A 7 26.53 8.03 -14.50
N LEU A 8 25.56 8.96 -14.42
CA LEU A 8 24.68 9.10 -13.26
C LEU A 8 23.79 7.86 -13.07
N PHE A 9 23.19 7.33 -14.15
CA PHE A 9 22.38 6.10 -14.06
C PHE A 9 23.20 4.90 -13.63
N LEU A 10 24.42 4.74 -14.15
CA LEU A 10 25.33 3.67 -13.75
C LEU A 10 25.75 3.82 -12.29
N PHE A 11 26.09 5.03 -11.86
CA PHE A 11 26.44 5.33 -10.47
C PHE A 11 25.29 5.02 -9.52
N ILE A 12 24.06 5.48 -9.82
CA ILE A 12 22.88 5.16 -9.01
C ILE A 12 22.67 3.64 -8.99
N SER A 13 22.68 2.97 -10.15
CA SER A 13 22.41 1.53 -10.20
C SER A 13 23.45 0.66 -9.48
N THR A 14 24.68 1.15 -9.31
CA THR A 14 25.78 0.42 -8.64
C THR A 14 25.87 0.76 -7.16
N GLU A 15 25.59 2.00 -6.76
CA GLU A 15 25.72 2.47 -5.39
C GLU A 15 24.39 2.44 -4.61
N THR A 16 23.25 2.38 -5.30
CA THR A 16 21.95 2.11 -4.67
C THR A 16 21.57 0.67 -4.93
N GLY A 17 21.85 -0.20 -3.96
CA GLY A 17 21.12 -1.46 -3.87
C GLY A 17 19.65 -1.11 -3.69
N TYR A 18 18.80 -1.46 -4.66
CA TYR A 18 17.37 -1.48 -4.42
C TYR A 18 17.16 -2.52 -3.32
N ASN A 19 16.95 -2.05 -2.10
CA ASN A 19 17.00 -2.86 -0.88
C ASN A 19 15.71 -3.69 -0.73
N THR A 20 15.31 -4.38 -1.81
CA THR A 20 14.08 -5.16 -1.92
C THR A 20 14.29 -6.62 -1.56
N ASP A 21 15.55 -7.08 -1.52
CA ASP A 21 15.88 -8.49 -1.30
C ASP A 21 15.49 -9.00 0.10
N ASN A 22 15.39 -8.10 1.08
CA ASN A 22 14.99 -8.39 2.46
C ASN A 22 13.66 -7.71 2.87
N LEU A 23 12.88 -7.19 1.93
CA LEU A 23 11.54 -6.68 2.24
C LEU A 23 10.55 -7.86 2.26
N GLU A 24 10.02 -8.17 3.44
CA GLU A 24 8.91 -9.11 3.55
C GLU A 24 7.71 -8.56 2.78
N VAL A 25 7.06 -9.43 2.01
CA VAL A 25 5.88 -9.03 1.23
C VAL A 25 4.77 -8.69 2.22
N PRO A 26 4.18 -7.48 2.17
CA PRO A 26 3.14 -7.09 3.11
C PRO A 26 1.95 -8.03 2.97
N GLN A 27 1.38 -8.44 4.11
CA GLN A 27 0.15 -9.22 4.09
C GLN A 27 -1.03 -8.30 3.80
N ILE A 28 -1.77 -8.61 2.73
CA ILE A 28 -2.90 -7.82 2.27
C ILE A 28 -4.16 -8.67 2.26
N TYR A 29 -5.21 -8.21 2.95
CA TYR A 29 -6.54 -8.82 2.92
C TYR A 29 -7.57 -7.88 2.33
N PHE A 30 -8.38 -8.43 1.44
CA PHE A 30 -9.50 -7.73 0.83
C PHE A 30 -10.79 -8.07 1.56
N LEU A 31 -11.46 -7.07 2.11
CA LEU A 31 -12.67 -7.24 2.91
C LEU A 31 -13.84 -6.43 2.34
N PRO A 32 -15.08 -6.91 2.50
CA PRO A 32 -16.27 -6.10 2.28
C PRO A 32 -16.28 -4.88 3.22
N GLN A 33 -16.94 -3.80 2.80
CA GLN A 33 -17.01 -2.54 3.56
C GLN A 33 -17.43 -2.74 5.02
N THR A 34 -18.45 -3.56 5.26
CA THR A 34 -18.99 -3.83 6.60
C THR A 34 -17.98 -4.50 7.52
N GLU A 35 -17.15 -5.41 6.98
CA GLU A 35 -16.12 -6.10 7.75
C GLU A 35 -14.92 -5.18 8.01
N LEU A 36 -14.56 -4.37 7.02
CA LEU A 36 -13.53 -3.35 7.13
C LEU A 36 -13.83 -2.35 8.26
N GLU A 37 -15.05 -1.83 8.27
CA GLU A 37 -15.55 -0.92 9.30
C GLU A 37 -15.59 -1.57 10.68
N ALA A 38 -16.12 -2.80 10.77
CA ALA A 38 -16.18 -3.55 12.04
C ALA A 38 -14.78 -3.78 12.63
N LYS A 39 -13.81 -4.14 11.77
CA LYS A 39 -12.42 -4.39 12.17
C LYS A 39 -11.69 -3.12 12.59
N TYR A 40 -11.95 -1.99 11.92
CA TYR A 40 -11.34 -0.70 12.25
C TYR A 40 -11.89 -0.09 13.55
N THR A 41 -13.21 -0.19 13.78
CA THR A 41 -13.88 0.51 14.88
C THR A 41 -14.12 -0.33 16.13
N LYS A 42 -13.64 -1.59 16.14
CA LYS A 42 -13.76 -2.51 17.28
C LYS A 42 -15.17 -2.51 17.89
N GLU A 43 -16.19 -2.69 17.04
CA GLU A 43 -17.63 -2.82 17.36
C GLU A 43 -18.50 -1.55 17.39
N ASN A 44 -17.98 -0.33 17.16
CA ASN A 44 -18.83 0.88 17.08
C ASN A 44 -18.45 1.78 15.89
N SER A 45 -18.86 1.38 14.70
CA SER A 45 -18.65 2.21 13.51
C SER A 45 -19.72 3.31 13.42
N PRO A 46 -19.34 4.59 13.25
CA PRO A 46 -20.30 5.60 12.85
C PRO A 46 -20.84 5.22 11.46
N VAL A 47 -22.16 5.02 11.38
CA VAL A 47 -22.86 4.70 10.13
C VAL A 47 -22.53 5.79 9.10
N GLY A 48 -21.79 5.42 8.04
CA GLY A 48 -21.51 6.30 6.89
C GLY A 48 -20.05 6.71 6.68
N SER A 49 -19.06 6.15 7.39
CA SER A 49 -17.65 6.38 7.04
C SER A 49 -17.20 5.47 5.90
N ASP A 50 -16.92 6.04 4.73
CA ASP A 50 -16.48 5.30 3.55
C ASP A 50 -14.99 4.89 3.69
N LEU A 51 -14.72 3.87 4.51
CA LEU A 51 -13.38 3.36 4.79
C LEU A 51 -12.81 2.58 3.61
N PHE A 52 -11.73 3.05 2.98
CA PHE A 52 -11.12 2.41 1.80
C PHE A 52 -10.05 1.37 2.16
N ALA A 53 -9.27 1.65 3.21
CA ALA A 53 -8.23 0.77 3.73
C ALA A 53 -7.79 1.22 5.11
N PHE A 54 -7.10 0.35 5.84
CA PHE A 54 -6.28 0.72 7.00
C PHE A 54 -5.14 -0.27 7.19
N TYR A 55 -4.13 0.15 7.94
CA TYR A 55 -3.00 -0.69 8.33
C TYR A 55 -3.12 -1.08 9.81
N ASP A 56 -3.04 -2.38 10.07
CA ASP A 56 -3.05 -2.98 11.40
C ASP A 56 -1.61 -3.14 11.90
N LEU A 57 -1.18 -2.18 12.72
CA LEU A 57 0.16 -2.12 13.29
C LEU A 57 0.51 -3.31 14.19
N GLU A 58 -0.48 -3.95 14.81
CA GLU A 58 -0.24 -5.06 15.73
C GLU A 58 0.06 -6.35 14.97
N ASN A 59 -0.57 -6.55 13.82
CA ASN A 59 -0.49 -7.78 13.04
C ASN A 59 0.36 -7.64 11.76
N ASP A 60 0.82 -6.43 11.44
CA ASP A 60 1.51 -6.10 10.18
C ASP A 60 0.69 -6.47 8.93
N ILE A 61 -0.59 -6.10 8.95
CA ILE A 61 -1.55 -6.43 7.89
C ILE A 61 -2.19 -5.16 7.31
N ILE A 62 -2.24 -5.08 5.99
CA ILE A 62 -3.02 -4.08 5.26
C ILE A 62 -4.40 -4.67 4.94
N TYR A 63 -5.45 -3.98 5.36
CA TYR A 63 -6.83 -4.31 4.98
C TYR A 63 -7.29 -3.32 3.92
N LEU A 64 -7.75 -3.83 2.78
CA LEU A 64 -8.25 -3.06 1.64
C LEU A 64 -9.69 -3.46 1.33
N ARG A 65 -10.45 -2.52 0.78
CA ARG A 65 -11.80 -2.82 0.31
C ARG A 65 -11.74 -3.82 -0.85
N ASP A 66 -12.63 -4.80 -0.85
CA ASP A 66 -12.76 -5.81 -1.91
C ASP A 66 -13.04 -5.23 -3.31
N THR A 67 -13.65 -4.06 -3.38
CA THR A 67 -13.87 -3.29 -4.61
C THR A 67 -12.65 -2.47 -5.06
N TRP A 68 -11.52 -2.56 -4.35
CA TRP A 68 -10.29 -1.88 -4.73
C TRP A 68 -9.75 -2.43 -6.05
N ASN A 69 -9.44 -1.52 -6.98
CA ASN A 69 -8.97 -1.88 -8.30
C ASN A 69 -7.64 -1.17 -8.58
N ILE A 70 -6.56 -1.93 -8.74
CA ILE A 70 -5.22 -1.42 -9.06
C ILE A 70 -5.15 -0.63 -10.37
N HIS A 71 -6.08 -0.88 -11.30
CA HIS A 71 -6.18 -0.17 -12.58
C HIS A 71 -7.01 1.11 -12.48
N ASN A 72 -7.71 1.34 -11.36
CA ASN A 72 -8.41 2.59 -11.12
C ASN A 72 -7.42 3.63 -10.57
N PRO A 73 -7.18 4.75 -11.28
CA PRO A 73 -6.24 5.77 -10.84
C PRO A 73 -6.61 6.40 -9.49
N TRP A 74 -7.89 6.46 -9.14
CA TRP A 74 -8.36 6.98 -7.86
C TRP A 74 -8.18 6.00 -6.70
N SER A 75 -8.04 4.71 -6.99
CA SER A 75 -7.75 3.67 -5.98
C SER A 75 -6.25 3.60 -5.65
N LYS A 76 -5.37 4.12 -6.54
CA LYS A 76 -3.92 4.12 -6.32
C LYS A 76 -3.46 5.06 -5.20
N SER A 77 -4.21 6.11 -4.90
CA SER A 77 -3.86 7.07 -3.84
C SER A 77 -3.95 6.50 -2.43
N VAL A 78 -4.55 5.31 -2.27
CA VAL A 78 -4.67 4.62 -0.97
C VAL A 78 -3.36 3.93 -0.56
N LEU A 79 -2.42 3.73 -1.51
CA LEU A 79 -1.12 3.08 -1.28
C LEU A 79 0.08 4.04 -1.47
N LEU A 80 -0.17 5.35 -1.62
CA LEU A 80 0.86 6.38 -1.79
C LEU A 80 1.13 7.14 -0.49
#